data_AF-A0A443JE36-F1
#
_entry.id   AF-A0A443JE36-F1
#
_cell.length_a   1.000
_cell.length_b   1.000
_cell.length_c   1.000
_cell.angle_alpha   90.00
_cell.angle_beta   90.00
_cell.angle_gamma   90.00
#
_symmetry.space_group_name_H-M   'P 1'
#
loop_
_entity.id
_entity.type
_entity.pdbx_description
1 polymer ?
#
loop_
_entity_poly.entity_id
_entity_poly.type
_entity_poly.pdbx_seq_one_letter_code
_entity_poly.pdbx_strand_id
1 'polypeptide(L)'
;MNLSEMSLKDAVELHEVLEKIIRAAGCLAELPVRGEQRLAIDMAPGGPIVIVTHYEIPSTVKTPLAQPGDERFALADADARDEDVALVLEPVQSASEEVQPLAASANPSPRTAPKPVSSPVVTGPLSDDEKATVRDMAAKGFTASGIAKTLNRRTQTVALLLSQERRPKAETVGKSAAPAATPAKVAATAGKAAISVAAPPREPSAADASTESSAAVLASDLHGENLRIWQFLDALGYEVGFDAELDFDLVDGLAAGTKLGQLALDLDVDAGQLKKRFRALSECVLDRYGKVTIDGQQRLWTMLKARAIRSRKAA
;
A
#
# COMPACT_ATOMS: atom_id res chain seq x y z
N MET A 1 22.26 -4.89 34.30
CA MET A 1 21.15 -4.20 35.01
C MET A 1 20.10 -5.23 35.36
N ASN A 2 19.57 -5.21 36.59
CA ASN A 2 18.38 -6.00 36.93
C ASN A 2 17.15 -5.29 36.35
N LEU A 3 16.43 -5.96 35.45
CA LEU A 3 15.24 -5.40 34.79
C LEU A 3 14.12 -5.04 35.78
N SER A 4 14.14 -5.63 36.98
CA SER A 4 13.15 -5.41 38.05
C SER A 4 13.23 -4.05 38.74
N GLU A 5 14.35 -3.33 38.61
CA GLU A 5 14.55 -2.02 39.25
C GLU A 5 14.56 -0.87 38.23
N MET A 6 14.25 -1.15 36.97
CA MET A 6 14.32 -0.19 35.88
C MET A 6 13.12 0.78 35.93
N SER A 7 13.39 2.08 35.84
CA SER A 7 12.30 3.06 35.79
C SER A 7 11.56 2.99 34.46
N LEU A 8 10.31 3.48 34.41
CA LEU A 8 9.54 3.53 33.17
C LEU A 8 10.26 4.35 32.08
N LYS A 9 10.98 5.40 32.47
CA LYS A 9 11.75 6.24 31.54
C LYS A 9 12.90 5.43 30.92
N ASP A 10 13.64 4.70 31.74
CA ASP A 10 14.75 3.85 31.27
C ASP A 10 14.21 2.70 30.40
N ALA A 11 12.99 2.22 30.65
CA ALA A 11 12.34 1.21 29.81
C ALA A 11 12.01 1.73 28.40
N VAL A 12 11.55 2.98 28.28
CA VAL A 12 11.29 3.61 26.98
C VAL A 12 12.59 3.85 26.24
N GLU A 13 13.61 4.35 26.93
CA GLU A 13 14.94 4.59 26.35
C GLU A 13 15.58 3.28 25.86
N LEU A 14 15.49 2.20 26.65
CA LEU A 14 15.93 0.87 26.25
C LEU A 14 15.17 0.37 25.02
N HIS A 15 13.86 0.61 24.93
CA HIS A 15 13.07 0.20 23.78
C HIS A 15 13.49 0.92 22.49
N GLU A 16 13.70 2.24 22.56
CA GLU A 16 14.20 3.03 21.43
C GLU A 16 15.60 2.56 20.97
N VAL A 17 16.47 2.23 21.92
CA VAL A 17 17.79 1.68 21.65
C VAL A 17 17.68 0.32 20.96
N LEU A 18 16.81 -0.57 21.44
CA LEU A 18 16.56 -1.87 20.82
C LEU A 18 16.00 -1.75 19.40
N GLU A 19 15.09 -0.80 19.14
CA GLU A 19 14.61 -0.56 17.78
C GLU A 19 15.73 -0.13 16.83
N LYS A 20 16.65 0.73 17.28
CA LYS A 20 17.81 1.15 16.48
C LYS A 20 18.72 -0.04 16.16
N ILE A 21 18.97 -0.90 17.14
CA ILE A 21 19.77 -2.13 16.94
C ILE A 21 19.09 -3.07 15.96
N ILE A 22 17.78 -3.28 16.06
CA ILE A 22 17.02 -4.13 15.13
C ILE A 22 17.10 -3.60 13.70
N ARG A 23 16.95 -2.28 13.51
CA ARG A 23 17.09 -1.67 12.17
C ARG A 23 18.50 -1.82 11.62
N ALA A 24 19.52 -1.55 12.43
CA ALA A 24 20.92 -1.72 12.01
C ALA A 24 21.23 -3.17 11.65
N ALA A 25 20.75 -4.15 12.45
CA ALA A 25 20.87 -5.56 12.14
C ALA A 25 20.14 -5.95 10.84
N GLY A 26 18.99 -5.33 10.55
CA GLY A 26 18.28 -5.48 9.28
C GLY A 26 19.12 -5.05 8.08
N CYS A 27 19.74 -3.86 8.15
CA CYS A 27 20.65 -3.38 7.11
C CYS A 27 21.85 -4.32 6.92
N LEU A 28 22.39 -4.87 8.02
CA LEU A 28 23.52 -5.79 7.98
C LEU A 28 23.16 -7.17 7.41
N ALA A 29 21.91 -7.61 7.59
CA ALA A 29 21.42 -8.89 7.05
C ALA A 29 21.31 -8.91 5.52
N GLU A 30 21.20 -7.73 4.89
CA GLU A 30 21.15 -7.60 3.42
C GLU A 30 22.54 -7.66 2.77
N LEU A 31 23.62 -7.54 3.56
CA LEU A 31 24.98 -7.62 3.04
C LEU A 31 25.34 -9.08 2.70
N PRO A 32 26.05 -9.31 1.57
CA PRO A 32 26.43 -10.65 1.16
C PRO A 32 27.42 -11.27 2.17
N VAL A 33 26.97 -12.29 2.89
CA VAL A 33 27.78 -12.99 3.90
C VAL A 33 28.59 -14.12 3.26
N ARG A 34 29.91 -14.15 3.49
CA ARG A 34 30.77 -15.32 3.25
C ARG A 34 31.52 -15.66 4.55
N GLY A 35 31.36 -16.90 5.03
CA GLY A 35 32.05 -17.41 6.22
C GLY A 35 31.31 -17.20 7.55
N GLU A 36 31.95 -17.60 8.65
CA GLU A 36 31.44 -17.38 10.01
C GLU A 36 31.60 -15.91 10.38
N GLN A 37 30.49 -15.18 10.47
CA GLN A 37 30.51 -13.80 10.94
C GLN A 37 30.40 -13.74 12.46
N ARG A 38 31.27 -12.92 13.05
CA ARG A 38 31.13 -12.46 14.44
C ARG A 38 30.54 -11.06 14.40
N LEU A 39 29.37 -10.92 15.01
CA LEU A 39 28.74 -9.66 15.31
C LEU A 39 29.07 -9.31 16.76
N ALA A 40 29.74 -8.19 16.98
CA ALA A 40 29.95 -7.63 18.30
C ALA A 40 29.15 -6.32 18.42
N ILE A 41 28.35 -6.22 19.48
CA ILE A 41 27.58 -5.01 19.77
C ILE A 41 28.09 -4.51 21.12
N ASP A 42 28.70 -3.32 21.12
CA ASP A 42 29.07 -2.63 22.34
C ASP A 42 28.03 -1.55 22.68
N MET A 43 27.58 -1.58 23.93
CA MET A 43 26.54 -0.73 24.48
C MET A 43 27.02 -0.11 25.79
N ALA A 44 28.09 0.68 25.71
CA ALA A 44 28.57 1.44 26.85
C ALA A 44 27.49 2.45 27.32
N PRO A 45 27.14 2.51 28.63
CA PRO A 45 26.14 3.44 29.13
C PRO A 45 26.51 4.89 28.81
N GLY A 46 25.61 5.62 28.13
CA GLY A 46 25.84 7.00 27.70
C GLY A 46 26.82 7.18 26.52
N GLY A 47 27.34 6.08 25.96
CA GLY A 47 28.17 6.09 24.76
C GLY A 47 27.37 5.80 23.48
N PRO A 48 27.97 6.00 22.30
CA PRO A 48 27.38 5.56 21.04
C PRO A 48 27.26 4.03 21.03
N ILE A 49 26.21 3.51 20.38
CA ILE A 49 26.09 2.08 20.12
C ILE A 49 27.06 1.77 18.98
N VAL A 50 28.02 0.88 19.24
CA VAL A 50 29.00 0.47 18.24
C VAL A 50 28.66 -0.94 17.81
N ILE A 51 28.40 -1.12 16.51
CA ILE A 51 28.17 -2.43 15.91
C ILE A 51 29.40 -2.73 15.06
N VAL A 52 30.16 -3.74 15.48
CA VAL A 52 31.38 -4.19 14.79
C VAL A 52 31.06 -5.50 14.07
N THR A 53 31.40 -5.52 12.80
CA THR A 53 31.19 -6.66 11.92
C THR A 53 32.38 -6.80 10.99
N HIS A 54 32.92 -8.01 10.88
CA HIS A 54 33.92 -8.31 9.86
C HIS A 54 33.20 -8.66 8.55
N TYR A 55 33.34 -7.79 7.56
CA TYR A 55 32.93 -8.08 6.18
C TYR A 55 34.16 -7.96 5.27
N GLU A 56 34.45 -9.02 4.51
CA GLU A 56 35.36 -8.91 3.38
C GLU A 56 34.65 -8.13 2.27
N ILE A 57 35.08 -6.88 2.03
CA ILE A 57 34.57 -6.10 0.91
C ILE A 57 35.11 -6.73 -0.38
N PRO A 58 34.27 -7.27 -1.28
CA PRO A 58 34.76 -7.78 -2.55
C PRO A 58 35.37 -6.63 -3.33
N SER A 59 36.68 -6.72 -3.60
CA SER A 59 37.52 -5.72 -4.27
C SER A 59 37.12 -5.40 -5.73
N THR A 60 35.92 -5.80 -6.17
CA THR A 60 35.43 -5.69 -7.54
C THR A 60 34.18 -4.82 -7.71
N VAL A 61 33.59 -4.28 -6.64
CA VAL A 61 32.39 -3.44 -6.78
C VAL A 61 32.76 -1.95 -6.79
N LYS A 62 32.89 -1.37 -7.99
CA LYS A 62 32.86 0.08 -8.19
C LYS A 62 31.41 0.57 -8.10
N THR A 63 30.94 0.87 -6.89
CA THR A 63 29.59 1.45 -6.69
C THR A 63 29.65 2.98 -6.89
N PRO A 64 28.71 3.59 -7.64
CA PRO A 64 28.66 5.04 -7.82
C PRO A 64 28.25 5.78 -6.54
N LEU A 65 28.83 6.96 -6.33
CA LEU A 65 28.55 7.88 -5.21
C LEU A 65 27.04 8.13 -5.02
N ALA A 66 26.55 7.87 -3.81
CA ALA A 66 25.21 8.23 -3.37
C ALA A 66 25.03 9.76 -3.26
N GLN A 67 23.85 10.24 -3.67
CA GLN A 67 23.46 11.66 -3.60
C GLN A 67 23.24 12.12 -2.14
N PRO A 68 23.45 13.43 -1.84
CA PRO A 68 23.25 13.98 -0.50
C PRO A 68 21.77 14.29 -0.26
N GLY A 69 21.11 13.52 0.62
CA GLY A 69 19.72 13.77 1.00
C GLY A 69 19.16 12.83 2.07
N ASP A 70 19.65 11.58 2.14
CA ASP A 70 19.19 10.62 3.14
C ASP A 70 20.06 10.65 4.40
N GLU A 71 19.41 10.51 5.55
CA GLU A 71 20.01 10.42 6.89
C GLU A 71 21.13 9.37 6.89
N ARG A 72 22.39 9.80 6.95
CA ARG A 72 23.55 8.93 6.73
C ARG A 72 23.97 8.22 8.00
N PHE A 73 24.00 6.90 7.94
CA PHE A 73 24.94 6.09 8.74
C PHE A 73 26.35 6.43 8.26
N ALA A 74 27.19 6.98 9.13
CA ALA A 74 28.59 7.25 8.80
C ALA A 74 29.41 5.97 8.98
N LEU A 75 29.97 5.46 7.89
CA LEU A 75 31.08 4.51 7.95
C LEU A 75 32.33 5.32 8.33
N ALA A 76 32.83 5.09 9.54
CA ALA A 76 34.11 5.66 9.96
C ALA A 76 35.20 4.64 9.64
N ASP A 77 36.14 5.00 8.75
CA ASP A 77 37.39 4.27 8.59
C ASP A 77 38.24 4.49 9.86
N ALA A 78 38.28 3.48 10.72
CA ALA A 78 39.17 3.50 11.88
C ALA A 78 40.59 3.17 11.41
N ASP A 79 41.46 4.17 11.37
CA ASP A 79 42.88 4.04 11.09
C ASP A 79 43.59 3.30 12.25
N ALA A 80 43.46 1.97 12.30
CA ALA A 80 44.29 1.09 13.12
C ALA A 80 44.25 -0.34 12.56
N ARG A 81 45.44 -0.82 12.19
CA ARG A 81 45.84 -2.18 11.76
C ARG A 81 44.86 -3.33 12.12
N ASP A 82 44.65 -4.18 11.11
CA ASP A 82 43.74 -5.34 11.00
C ASP A 82 42.26 -5.00 10.75
N GLU A 83 41.65 -5.73 9.81
CA GLU A 83 40.47 -5.35 9.02
C GLU A 83 39.13 -5.34 9.79
N ASP A 84 38.92 -4.30 10.59
CA ASP A 84 37.70 -4.10 11.38
C ASP A 84 36.95 -2.84 10.93
N VAL A 85 35.79 -3.02 10.29
CA VAL A 85 34.89 -1.91 9.92
C VAL A 85 33.94 -1.64 11.09
N ALA A 86 34.00 -0.43 11.66
CA ALA A 86 33.13 0.01 12.74
C ALA A 86 32.00 0.91 12.22
N LEU A 87 30.74 0.53 12.49
CA LEU A 87 29.59 1.42 12.31
C LEU A 87 29.37 2.17 13.63
N VAL A 88 29.66 3.47 13.64
CA VAL A 88 29.47 4.35 14.79
C VAL A 88 28.16 5.10 14.63
N LEU A 89 27.19 4.81 15.49
CA LEU A 89 25.94 5.56 15.59
C LEU A 89 26.13 6.74 16.53
N GLU A 90 26.45 7.91 15.98
CA GLU A 90 26.49 9.14 16.77
C GLU A 90 25.06 9.57 17.17
N PRO A 91 24.83 9.92 18.45
CA PRO A 91 23.58 10.54 18.85
C PRO A 91 23.47 11.93 18.21
N VAL A 92 22.43 12.16 17.41
CA VAL A 92 22.07 13.50 16.91
C VAL A 92 21.82 14.40 18.12
N GLN A 93 22.82 15.21 18.47
CA GLN A 93 22.68 16.25 19.48
C GLN A 93 21.69 17.28 18.96
N SER A 94 20.46 17.21 19.46
CA SER A 94 19.51 18.32 19.37
C SER A 94 20.13 19.51 20.10
N ALA A 95 20.52 20.53 19.33
CA ALA A 95 21.00 21.79 19.86
C ALA A 95 19.92 22.39 20.77
N SER A 96 20.11 22.24 22.08
CA SER A 96 19.45 23.08 23.08
C SER A 96 20.13 24.43 23.02
N GLU A 97 19.44 25.41 22.45
CA GLU A 97 19.83 26.81 22.44
C GLU A 97 19.77 27.33 23.89
N GLU A 98 20.93 27.34 24.54
CA GLU A 98 21.15 27.92 25.85
C GLU A 98 21.09 29.45 25.75
N VAL A 99 20.02 30.03 26.28
CA VAL A 99 19.84 31.48 26.42
C VAL A 99 20.81 31.99 27.49
N GLN A 100 21.94 32.58 27.06
CA GLN A 100 22.72 33.50 27.90
C GLN A 100 22.15 34.92 27.80
N PRO A 101 22.05 35.67 28.92
CA PRO A 101 21.66 37.07 28.90
C PRO A 101 22.93 37.94 28.87
N LEU A 102 23.08 38.83 27.88
CA LEU A 102 23.50 40.23 28.07
C LEU A 102 23.58 41.01 26.75
N ALA A 103 23.43 42.33 26.93
CA ALA A 103 23.77 43.43 26.03
C ALA A 103 22.68 43.90 25.06
N ALA A 104 22.05 45.00 25.46
CA ALA A 104 21.27 45.90 24.64
C ALA A 104 22.06 46.34 23.40
N SER A 105 21.48 46.12 22.22
CA SER A 105 21.85 46.87 21.02
C SER A 105 20.58 47.22 20.26
N ALA A 106 20.23 48.49 20.31
CA ALA A 106 19.10 49.09 19.62
C ALA A 106 19.43 49.19 18.13
N ASN A 107 18.68 48.46 17.29
CA ASN A 107 18.65 48.70 15.85
C ASN A 107 17.21 48.56 15.34
N PRO A 108 16.56 49.64 14.84
CA PRO A 108 15.18 49.59 14.38
C PRO A 108 15.11 49.31 12.87
N SER A 109 14.36 48.29 12.46
CA SER A 109 13.97 48.02 11.06
C SER A 109 12.81 47.00 11.01
N PRO A 110 12.00 46.97 9.93
CA PRO A 110 11.04 47.99 9.56
C PRO A 110 9.61 47.43 9.57
N ARG A 111 8.68 48.38 9.42
CA ARG A 111 7.22 48.25 9.47
C ARG A 111 6.64 47.04 8.75
N THR A 112 5.82 46.32 9.51
CA THR A 112 4.81 45.34 9.10
C THR A 112 3.94 45.86 7.95
N ALA A 113 4.00 45.18 6.80
CA ALA A 113 3.05 45.37 5.71
C ALA A 113 1.64 44.87 6.16
N PRO A 114 0.56 45.59 5.85
CA PRO A 114 -0.79 45.20 6.23
C PRO A 114 -1.21 43.93 5.47
N LYS A 115 -1.63 42.90 6.22
CA LYS A 115 -2.22 41.67 5.66
C LYS A 115 -3.48 42.03 4.86
N PRO A 116 -3.65 41.52 3.63
CA PRO A 116 -4.86 41.73 2.85
C PRO A 116 -6.05 41.11 3.57
N VAL A 117 -7.08 41.92 3.77
CA VAL A 117 -8.34 41.54 4.40
C VAL A 117 -9.06 40.57 3.46
N SER A 118 -9.00 39.27 3.74
CA SER A 118 -9.69 38.23 2.99
C SER A 118 -11.20 38.48 3.09
N SER A 119 -11.85 38.84 1.98
CA SER A 119 -13.30 38.87 1.91
C SER A 119 -13.88 37.50 2.27
N PRO A 120 -15.04 37.43 2.95
CA PRO A 120 -15.64 36.15 3.34
C PRO A 120 -15.98 35.32 2.10
N VAL A 121 -15.60 34.04 2.15
CA VAL A 121 -15.87 33.07 1.07
C VAL A 121 -17.38 32.88 0.96
N VAL A 122 -17.92 33.04 -0.26
CA VAL A 122 -19.36 32.93 -0.49
C VAL A 122 -19.77 31.45 -0.34
N THR A 123 -20.62 31.14 0.63
CA THR A 123 -21.16 29.80 0.87
C THR A 123 -22.61 29.73 0.41
N GLY A 124 -22.95 28.74 -0.42
CA GLY A 124 -24.29 28.57 -0.98
C GLY A 124 -24.28 27.87 -2.36
N PRO A 125 -25.44 27.48 -2.89
CA PRO A 125 -25.55 26.96 -4.25
C PRO A 125 -25.03 27.98 -5.27
N LEU A 126 -24.43 27.50 -6.37
CA LEU A 126 -24.00 28.39 -7.46
C LEU A 126 -25.23 28.97 -8.16
N SER A 127 -25.24 30.28 -8.36
CA SER A 127 -26.22 30.92 -9.24
C SER A 127 -26.00 30.47 -10.68
N ASP A 128 -27.03 30.60 -11.53
CA ASP A 128 -26.91 30.20 -12.92
C ASP A 128 -25.91 31.06 -13.70
N ASP A 129 -25.75 32.33 -13.30
CA ASP A 129 -24.71 33.25 -13.83
C ASP A 129 -23.30 32.77 -13.47
N GLU A 130 -23.07 32.34 -12.23
CA GLU A 130 -21.79 31.76 -11.79
C GLU A 130 -21.47 30.49 -12.57
N LYS A 131 -22.47 29.63 -12.82
CA LYS A 131 -22.28 28.40 -13.63
C LYS A 131 -21.89 28.72 -15.06
N ALA A 132 -22.51 29.74 -15.67
CA ALA A 132 -22.15 30.18 -17.02
C ALA A 132 -20.70 30.70 -17.07
N THR A 133 -20.26 31.44 -16.05
CA THR A 133 -18.87 31.91 -15.96
C THR A 133 -17.88 30.76 -15.76
N VAL A 134 -18.22 29.76 -14.92
CA VAL A 134 -17.40 28.55 -14.76
C VAL A 134 -17.20 27.83 -16.09
N ARG A 135 -18.25 27.68 -16.90
CA ARG A 135 -18.16 27.05 -18.23
C ARG A 135 -17.28 27.81 -19.20
N ASP A 136 -17.48 29.12 -19.30
CA ASP A 136 -16.71 29.97 -20.19
C ASP A 136 -15.21 29.96 -19.82
N MET A 137 -14.89 30.05 -18.52
CA MET A 137 -13.50 29.96 -18.06
C MET A 137 -12.91 28.56 -18.25
N ALA A 138 -13.69 27.50 -18.07
CA ALA A 138 -13.22 26.14 -18.32
C ALA A 138 -12.97 25.88 -19.81
N ALA A 139 -13.81 26.42 -20.70
CA ALA A 139 -13.60 26.38 -22.15
C ALA A 139 -12.32 27.15 -22.57
N LYS A 140 -11.99 28.22 -21.85
CA LYS A 140 -10.72 28.97 -21.98
C LYS A 140 -9.49 28.28 -21.35
N GLY A 141 -9.66 27.09 -20.77
CA GLY A 141 -8.55 26.28 -20.22
C GLY A 141 -8.11 26.66 -18.79
N PHE A 142 -8.88 27.47 -18.07
CA PHE A 142 -8.54 27.80 -16.68
C PHE A 142 -8.71 26.57 -15.76
N THR A 143 -7.80 26.43 -14.79
CA THR A 143 -7.87 25.37 -13.78
C THR A 143 -8.97 25.67 -12.75
N ALA A 144 -9.55 24.63 -12.15
CA ALA A 144 -10.63 24.78 -11.15
C ALA A 144 -10.24 25.70 -9.97
N SER A 145 -8.95 25.72 -9.58
CA SER A 145 -8.46 26.64 -8.55
C SER A 145 -8.40 28.09 -9.01
N GLY A 146 -8.07 28.34 -10.28
CA GLY A 146 -8.10 29.69 -10.85
C GLY A 146 -9.52 30.24 -10.90
N ILE A 147 -10.46 29.42 -11.37
CA ILE A 147 -11.90 29.75 -11.44
C ILE A 147 -12.48 30.02 -10.05
N ALA A 148 -12.13 29.19 -9.06
CA ALA A 148 -12.57 29.35 -7.69
C ALA A 148 -12.08 30.66 -7.05
N LYS A 149 -10.84 31.07 -7.36
CA LYS A 149 -10.27 32.33 -6.88
C LYS A 149 -10.98 33.55 -7.48
N THR A 150 -11.31 33.51 -8.78
CA THR A 150 -12.08 34.59 -9.44
C THR A 150 -13.50 34.71 -8.92
N LEU A 151 -14.16 33.61 -8.58
CA LEU A 151 -15.53 33.61 -8.04
C LEU A 151 -15.58 33.76 -6.52
N ASN A 152 -14.43 33.81 -5.84
CA ASN A 152 -14.31 33.76 -4.38
C ASN A 152 -15.11 32.61 -3.74
N ARG A 153 -15.04 31.43 -4.37
CA ARG A 153 -15.72 30.19 -3.97
C ARG A 153 -14.70 29.12 -3.57
N ARG A 154 -15.18 28.05 -2.92
CA ARG A 154 -14.35 26.86 -2.63
C ARG A 154 -14.06 26.09 -3.91
N THR A 155 -12.81 25.66 -4.08
CA THR A 155 -12.34 24.87 -5.23
C THR A 155 -13.16 23.59 -5.44
N GLN A 156 -13.57 22.93 -4.36
CA GLN A 156 -14.36 21.70 -4.42
C GLN A 156 -15.71 21.90 -5.13
N THR A 157 -16.38 23.03 -4.92
CA THR A 157 -17.69 23.30 -5.53
C THR A 157 -17.58 23.48 -7.04
N VAL A 158 -16.53 24.17 -7.50
CA VAL A 158 -16.23 24.37 -8.93
C VAL A 158 -15.82 23.04 -9.57
N ALA A 159 -14.95 22.27 -8.91
CA ALA A 159 -14.52 20.96 -9.39
C ALA A 159 -15.69 19.97 -9.53
N LEU A 160 -16.64 19.99 -8.58
CA LEU A 160 -17.83 19.17 -8.64
C LEU A 160 -18.69 19.50 -9.87
N LEU A 161 -18.92 20.80 -10.15
CA LEU A 161 -19.68 21.23 -11.33
C LEU A 161 -19.03 20.75 -12.64
N LEU A 162 -17.72 20.96 -12.79
CA LEU A 162 -16.97 20.52 -13.97
C LEU A 162 -16.99 19.00 -14.14
N SER A 163 -16.98 18.23 -13.04
CA SER A 163 -17.07 16.77 -13.08
C SER A 163 -18.46 16.29 -13.50
N GLN A 164 -19.53 16.99 -13.11
CA GLN A 164 -20.90 16.65 -13.49
C GLN A 164 -21.15 16.90 -14.98
N GLU A 165 -20.57 17.95 -15.54
CA GLU A 165 -20.71 18.28 -16.98
C GLU A 165 -19.88 17.38 -17.89
N ARG A 166 -18.75 16.86 -17.40
CA ARG A 166 -17.91 15.89 -18.14
C ARG A 166 -18.48 14.48 -18.14
N ARG A 167 -19.39 14.15 -17.23
CA ARG A 167 -20.08 12.86 -17.27
C ARG A 167 -21.08 12.91 -18.44
N PRO A 168 -20.92 12.09 -19.49
CA PRO A 168 -21.94 12.00 -20.52
C PRO A 168 -23.24 11.59 -19.84
N LYS A 169 -24.27 12.42 -20.01
CA LYS A 169 -25.60 12.20 -19.47
C LYS A 169 -26.13 10.96 -20.18
N ALA A 170 -26.00 9.79 -19.56
CA ALA A 170 -26.63 8.57 -20.05
C ALA A 170 -28.13 8.88 -20.17
N GLU A 171 -28.59 8.99 -21.41
CA GLU A 171 -30.00 9.21 -21.72
C GLU A 171 -30.81 8.05 -21.15
N THR A 172 -31.51 8.32 -20.05
CA THR A 172 -32.65 7.54 -19.62
C THR A 172 -33.77 7.73 -20.63
N VAL A 173 -33.69 6.97 -21.73
CA VAL A 173 -34.80 6.75 -22.65
C VAL A 173 -35.83 5.89 -21.93
N GLY A 174 -37.01 6.47 -21.71
CA GLY A 174 -38.28 5.73 -21.81
C GLY A 174 -38.81 5.03 -20.55
N LYS A 175 -39.42 5.80 -19.65
CA LYS A 175 -40.62 5.34 -18.94
C LYS A 175 -41.82 6.03 -19.57
N SER A 176 -42.61 5.31 -20.36
CA SER A 176 -43.97 5.71 -20.71
C SER A 176 -44.94 4.53 -20.54
N ALA A 177 -45.79 4.70 -19.53
CA ALA A 177 -47.14 4.18 -19.28
C ALA A 177 -47.62 2.83 -19.87
N ALA A 178 -48.08 1.96 -18.96
CA ALA A 178 -49.12 0.95 -19.19
C ALA A 178 -50.49 1.63 -19.49
N PRO A 179 -51.48 0.91 -20.08
CA PRO A 179 -52.45 0.22 -19.20
C PRO A 179 -53.08 -1.11 -19.74
N ALA A 180 -53.25 -2.05 -18.80
CA ALA A 180 -54.42 -2.89 -18.46
C ALA A 180 -55.05 -3.97 -19.39
N ALA A 181 -55.32 -5.12 -18.73
CA ALA A 181 -56.43 -6.11 -18.88
C ALA A 181 -56.32 -7.17 -20.01
N THR A 182 -56.60 -8.49 -19.88
CA THR A 182 -57.02 -9.45 -18.83
C THR A 182 -56.85 -10.91 -19.41
N PRO A 183 -57.03 -12.01 -18.63
CA PRO A 183 -56.52 -13.36 -18.91
C PRO A 183 -57.58 -14.42 -19.34
N ALA A 184 -57.13 -15.58 -19.87
CA ALA A 184 -57.77 -16.92 -19.81
C ALA A 184 -56.93 -17.92 -20.67
N LYS A 185 -56.95 -19.26 -20.58
CA LYS A 185 -57.29 -20.34 -19.63
C LYS A 185 -57.24 -21.64 -20.50
N VAL A 186 -56.88 -22.79 -19.91
CA VAL A 186 -57.18 -24.20 -20.36
C VAL A 186 -56.30 -24.76 -21.52
N ALA A 187 -55.83 -26.02 -21.56
CA ALA A 187 -55.55 -27.11 -20.63
C ALA A 187 -54.87 -28.27 -21.41
N ALA A 188 -54.25 -29.21 -20.65
CA ALA A 188 -54.17 -30.67 -20.83
C ALA A 188 -53.71 -31.24 -22.20
N THR A 189 -52.85 -32.27 -22.26
CA THR A 189 -53.15 -33.61 -21.72
C THR A 189 -51.90 -34.48 -21.58
N ALA A 190 -51.99 -35.37 -20.60
CA ALA A 190 -51.10 -36.43 -20.14
C ALA A 190 -50.53 -37.40 -21.19
N GLY A 191 -49.35 -37.93 -20.87
CA GLY A 191 -48.84 -39.22 -21.33
C GLY A 191 -47.91 -39.81 -20.28
N LYS A 192 -48.44 -40.75 -19.48
CA LYS A 192 -47.78 -41.46 -18.38
C LYS A 192 -47.29 -42.81 -18.89
N ALA A 193 -46.01 -43.15 -18.70
CA ALA A 193 -45.55 -44.53 -18.64
C ALA A 193 -44.32 -44.62 -17.72
N ALA A 194 -44.46 -45.40 -16.66
CA ALA A 194 -43.43 -45.72 -15.69
C ALA A 194 -42.67 -46.96 -16.15
N ILE A 195 -41.34 -46.97 -16.03
CA ILE A 195 -40.57 -48.18 -15.78
C ILE A 195 -39.53 -47.88 -14.70
N SER A 196 -39.69 -48.59 -13.60
CA SER A 196 -38.76 -48.77 -12.49
C SER A 196 -37.60 -49.67 -12.93
N VAL A 197 -36.35 -49.24 -12.75
CA VAL A 197 -35.21 -50.15 -12.59
C VAL A 197 -34.28 -49.59 -11.52
N ALA A 198 -34.03 -50.44 -10.53
CA ALA A 198 -33.20 -50.23 -9.37
C ALA A 198 -31.73 -49.99 -9.71
N ALA A 199 -31.07 -49.26 -8.81
CA ALA A 199 -29.64 -49.03 -8.75
C ALA A 199 -28.84 -50.34 -8.57
N PRO A 200 -27.60 -50.34 -9.05
CA PRO A 200 -26.48 -50.80 -8.24
C PRO A 200 -25.60 -49.60 -7.82
N PRO A 201 -24.89 -49.71 -6.69
CA PRO A 201 -24.08 -48.64 -6.13
C PRO A 201 -22.87 -48.40 -7.02
N ARG A 202 -22.73 -47.18 -7.56
CA ARG A 202 -21.48 -46.76 -8.18
C ARG A 202 -20.44 -46.54 -7.09
N GLU A 203 -19.44 -47.42 -7.10
CA GLU A 203 -18.16 -47.21 -6.43
C GLU A 203 -17.61 -45.82 -6.77
N PRO A 204 -16.96 -45.13 -5.81
CA PRO A 204 -16.30 -43.87 -6.07
C PRO A 204 -15.15 -44.13 -7.05
N SER A 205 -15.33 -43.66 -8.29
CA SER A 205 -14.30 -43.67 -9.31
C SER A 205 -13.12 -42.81 -8.84
N ALA A 206 -12.09 -43.48 -8.33
CA ALA A 206 -10.78 -42.91 -8.06
C ALA A 206 -10.10 -42.54 -9.40
N ALA A 207 -10.36 -41.33 -9.90
CA ALA A 207 -9.68 -40.79 -11.07
C ALA A 207 -9.45 -39.27 -11.03
N ASP A 208 -9.58 -38.62 -9.86
CA ASP A 208 -9.24 -37.20 -9.66
C ASP A 208 -7.99 -36.98 -8.77
N ALA A 209 -7.15 -38.00 -8.61
CA ALA A 209 -5.99 -37.95 -7.71
C ALA A 209 -4.67 -37.46 -8.36
N SER A 210 -4.72 -36.78 -9.51
CA SER A 210 -3.48 -36.39 -10.22
C SER A 210 -3.24 -34.88 -10.36
N THR A 211 -4.16 -34.02 -9.89
CA THR A 211 -3.93 -32.55 -9.87
C THR A 211 -3.48 -32.04 -8.49
N GLU A 212 -3.66 -32.83 -7.43
CA GLU A 212 -3.25 -32.46 -6.06
C GLU A 212 -1.74 -32.59 -5.81
N SER A 213 -1.02 -33.35 -6.65
CA SER A 213 0.39 -33.68 -6.40
C SER A 213 1.34 -32.48 -6.58
N SER A 214 1.05 -31.54 -7.49
CA SER A 214 1.86 -30.31 -7.61
C SER A 214 1.40 -29.19 -6.67
N ALA A 215 0.13 -29.24 -6.23
CA ALA A 215 -0.45 -28.32 -5.27
C ALA A 215 0.17 -28.45 -3.88
N ALA A 216 0.32 -29.71 -3.44
CA ALA A 216 0.87 -30.04 -2.14
C ALA A 216 2.35 -29.66 -2.02
N VAL A 217 3.14 -29.77 -3.10
CA VAL A 217 4.60 -29.59 -3.02
C VAL A 217 5.02 -28.16 -2.70
N LEU A 218 4.41 -27.13 -3.33
CA LEU A 218 4.69 -25.73 -2.97
C LEU A 218 4.04 -25.31 -1.64
N ALA A 219 2.89 -25.89 -1.30
CA ALA A 219 2.25 -25.69 0.00
C ALA A 219 3.04 -26.29 1.16
N SER A 220 3.81 -27.36 0.91
CA SER A 220 4.60 -28.06 1.93
C SER A 220 5.80 -27.25 2.42
N ASP A 221 6.35 -26.37 1.57
CA ASP A 221 7.49 -25.51 1.92
C ASP A 221 7.05 -24.17 2.52
N LEU A 222 5.76 -23.85 2.47
CA LEU A 222 5.20 -22.63 3.04
C LEU A 222 5.00 -22.80 4.55
N HIS A 223 5.68 -21.96 5.34
CA HIS A 223 5.59 -21.95 6.79
C HIS A 223 5.13 -20.59 7.32
N GLY A 224 4.56 -20.57 8.54
CA GLY A 224 4.21 -19.36 9.26
C GLY A 224 3.18 -18.48 8.54
N GLU A 225 3.45 -17.19 8.40
CA GLU A 225 2.52 -16.24 7.80
C GLU A 225 2.30 -16.48 6.30
N ASN A 226 3.29 -16.99 5.57
CA ASN A 226 3.13 -17.26 4.14
C ASN A 226 2.07 -18.35 3.91
N LEU A 227 2.06 -19.38 4.76
CA LEU A 227 1.03 -20.42 4.74
C LEU A 227 -0.36 -19.83 5.06
N ARG A 228 -0.44 -18.93 6.04
CA ARG A 228 -1.69 -18.24 6.40
C ARG A 228 -2.24 -17.40 5.24
N ILE A 229 -1.38 -16.63 4.57
CA ILE A 229 -1.76 -15.84 3.39
C ILE A 229 -2.21 -16.78 2.28
N TRP A 230 -1.49 -17.87 2.03
CA TRP A 230 -1.86 -18.85 1.02
C TRP A 230 -3.25 -19.44 1.27
N GLN A 231 -3.52 -19.90 2.50
CA GLN A 231 -4.84 -20.43 2.89
C GLN A 231 -5.95 -19.39 2.77
N PHE A 232 -5.67 -18.13 3.11
CA PHE A 232 -6.62 -17.04 2.94
C PHE A 232 -6.96 -16.83 1.46
N LEU A 233 -5.94 -16.83 0.59
CA LEU A 233 -6.13 -16.70 -0.85
C LEU A 233 -6.88 -17.90 -1.46
N ASP A 234 -6.68 -19.12 -0.92
CA ASP A 234 -7.46 -20.33 -1.28
C ASP A 234 -8.92 -20.17 -0.85
N ALA A 235 -9.17 -19.70 0.37
CA ALA A 235 -10.52 -19.48 0.88
C ALA A 235 -11.28 -18.33 0.17
N LEU A 236 -10.56 -17.29 -0.28
CA LEU A 236 -11.15 -16.17 -1.00
C LEU A 236 -11.77 -16.59 -2.34
N GLY A 237 -11.19 -17.62 -2.97
CA GLY A 237 -11.62 -18.11 -4.28
C GLY A 237 -11.58 -17.05 -5.38
N TYR A 238 -12.16 -17.38 -6.53
CA TYR A 238 -12.26 -16.49 -7.68
C TYR A 238 -13.72 -16.12 -7.95
N GLU A 239 -14.02 -14.82 -7.94
CA GLU A 239 -15.29 -14.31 -8.46
C GLU A 239 -15.28 -14.43 -10.01
N VAL A 240 -16.45 -14.51 -10.64
CA VAL A 240 -16.56 -14.63 -12.10
C VAL A 240 -15.81 -13.48 -12.78
N GLY A 241 -14.86 -13.82 -13.66
CA GLY A 241 -14.03 -12.85 -14.38
C GLY A 241 -12.70 -12.50 -13.70
N PHE A 242 -12.41 -13.07 -12.53
CA PHE A 242 -11.09 -12.99 -11.89
C PHE A 242 -10.37 -14.32 -11.97
N ASP A 243 -9.07 -14.26 -12.16
CA ASP A 243 -8.17 -15.42 -12.08
C ASP A 243 -6.90 -15.06 -11.29
N ALA A 244 -5.99 -16.02 -11.17
CA ALA A 244 -4.74 -15.83 -10.45
C ALA A 244 -3.83 -14.78 -11.12
N GLU A 245 -3.94 -14.59 -12.43
CA GLU A 245 -3.09 -13.66 -13.19
C GLU A 245 -3.58 -12.23 -13.00
N LEU A 246 -4.88 -11.99 -13.14
CA LEU A 246 -5.53 -10.70 -12.88
C LEU A 246 -5.31 -10.22 -11.45
N ASP A 247 -5.39 -11.12 -10.46
CA ASP A 247 -5.09 -10.77 -9.07
C ASP A 247 -3.62 -10.34 -8.89
N PHE A 248 -2.68 -11.02 -9.58
CA PHE A 248 -1.27 -10.67 -9.55
C PHE A 248 -1.01 -9.33 -10.25
N ASP A 249 -1.51 -9.14 -11.47
CA ASP A 249 -1.32 -7.93 -12.27
C ASP A 249 -1.95 -6.70 -11.60
N LEU A 250 -3.08 -6.88 -10.91
CA LEU A 250 -3.69 -5.83 -10.09
C LEU A 250 -2.76 -5.35 -8.96
N VAL A 251 -2.20 -6.29 -8.19
CA VAL A 251 -1.33 -5.94 -7.06
C VAL A 251 0.02 -5.41 -7.55
N ASP A 252 0.58 -5.98 -8.60
CA ASP A 252 1.84 -5.55 -9.21
C ASP A 252 1.72 -4.14 -9.80
N GLY A 253 0.67 -3.89 -10.58
CA GLY A 253 0.41 -2.58 -11.17
C GLY A 253 0.22 -1.47 -10.13
N LEU A 254 -0.47 -1.77 -9.03
CA LEU A 254 -0.64 -0.82 -7.93
C LEU A 254 0.68 -0.60 -7.17
N ALA A 255 1.48 -1.65 -6.96
CA ALA A 255 2.81 -1.53 -6.36
C ALA A 255 3.77 -0.69 -7.22
N ALA A 256 3.63 -0.77 -8.55
CA ALA A 256 4.37 0.07 -9.50
C ALA A 256 3.89 1.53 -9.55
N GLY A 257 2.83 1.89 -8.80
CA GLY A 257 2.29 3.25 -8.76
C GLY A 257 1.28 3.56 -9.87
N THR A 258 0.83 2.56 -10.63
CA THR A 258 -0.22 2.74 -11.65
C THR A 258 -1.54 3.05 -10.96
N LYS A 259 -2.26 4.05 -11.47
CA LYS A 259 -3.57 4.42 -10.92
C LYS A 259 -4.58 3.33 -11.22
N LEU A 260 -5.43 3.00 -10.26
CA LEU A 260 -6.47 1.97 -10.40
C LEU A 260 -7.36 2.15 -11.65
N GLY A 261 -7.68 3.40 -12.02
CA GLY A 261 -8.48 3.67 -13.22
C GLY A 261 -7.76 3.37 -14.54
N GLN A 262 -6.42 3.45 -14.57
CA GLN A 262 -5.63 3.03 -15.73
C GLN A 262 -5.57 1.51 -15.80
N LEU A 263 -5.28 0.84 -14.66
CA LEU A 263 -5.29 -0.63 -14.58
C LEU A 263 -6.64 -1.24 -14.98
N ALA A 264 -7.75 -0.58 -14.62
CA ALA A 264 -9.09 -1.00 -15.04
C ALA A 264 -9.25 -1.04 -16.56
N LEU A 265 -8.68 -0.07 -17.27
CA LEU A 265 -8.70 -0.04 -18.73
C LEU A 265 -7.75 -1.06 -19.34
N ASP A 266 -6.55 -1.20 -18.76
CA ASP A 266 -5.52 -2.11 -19.27
C ASP A 266 -5.93 -3.59 -19.10
N LEU A 267 -6.66 -3.91 -18.03
CA LEU A 267 -7.15 -5.27 -17.73
C LEU A 267 -8.56 -5.54 -18.26
N ASP A 268 -9.23 -4.54 -18.84
CA ASP A 268 -10.64 -4.61 -19.29
C ASP A 268 -11.62 -5.06 -18.19
N VAL A 269 -11.42 -4.58 -16.95
CA VAL A 269 -12.26 -4.88 -15.78
C VAL A 269 -12.80 -3.60 -15.16
N ASP A 270 -14.04 -3.61 -14.68
CA ASP A 270 -14.63 -2.46 -13.99
C ASP A 270 -13.78 -2.02 -12.78
N ALA A 271 -13.49 -0.72 -12.70
CA ALA A 271 -12.65 -0.16 -11.64
C ALA A 271 -13.25 -0.37 -10.24
N GLY A 272 -14.58 -0.43 -10.12
CA GLY A 272 -15.27 -0.74 -8.87
C GLY A 272 -15.03 -2.19 -8.44
N GLN A 273 -15.05 -3.13 -9.38
CA GLN A 273 -14.72 -4.53 -9.13
C GLN A 273 -13.25 -4.71 -8.75
N LEU A 274 -12.30 -4.09 -9.46
CA LEU A 274 -10.88 -4.12 -9.08
C LEU A 274 -10.65 -3.54 -7.69
N LYS A 275 -11.32 -2.44 -7.34
CA LYS A 275 -11.25 -1.87 -5.99
C LYS A 275 -11.74 -2.84 -4.92
N LYS A 276 -12.89 -3.49 -5.17
CA LYS A 276 -13.47 -4.49 -4.26
C LYS A 276 -12.52 -5.68 -4.10
N ARG A 277 -11.95 -6.18 -5.22
CA ARG A 277 -11.01 -7.30 -5.23
C ARG A 277 -9.73 -6.97 -4.48
N PHE A 278 -9.11 -5.81 -4.76
CA PHE A 278 -7.90 -5.36 -4.07
C PHE A 278 -8.11 -5.24 -2.55
N ARG A 279 -9.27 -4.74 -2.13
CA ARG A 279 -9.60 -4.65 -0.70
C ARG A 279 -9.69 -6.03 -0.05
N ALA A 280 -10.30 -7.00 -0.72
CA ALA A 280 -10.39 -8.37 -0.22
C ALA A 280 -9.01 -9.05 -0.16
N LEU A 281 -8.17 -8.87 -1.18
CA LEU A 281 -6.79 -9.37 -1.20
C LEU A 281 -5.93 -8.77 -0.08
N SER A 282 -6.13 -7.48 0.23
CA SER A 282 -5.34 -6.78 1.25
C SER A 282 -5.72 -7.15 2.68
N GLU A 283 -6.86 -7.79 2.91
CA GLU A 283 -7.38 -8.06 4.27
C GLU A 283 -6.45 -8.97 5.10
N CYS A 284 -5.74 -9.89 4.46
CA CYS A 284 -4.80 -10.78 5.14
C CYS A 284 -3.49 -10.11 5.57
N VAL A 285 -3.22 -8.88 5.13
CA VAL A 285 -1.97 -8.13 5.40
C VAL A 285 -2.20 -6.82 6.14
N LEU A 286 -3.40 -6.62 6.69
CA LEU A 286 -3.70 -5.46 7.52
C LEU A 286 -3.12 -5.63 8.94
N ASP A 287 -2.56 -4.56 9.49
CA ASP A 287 -2.17 -4.45 10.88
C ASP A 287 -3.39 -4.23 11.80
N ARG A 288 -3.12 -4.13 13.11
CA ARG A 288 -4.13 -3.80 14.13
C ARG A 288 -4.81 -2.44 13.94
N TYR A 289 -4.26 -1.57 13.10
CA TYR A 289 -4.77 -0.24 12.77
C TYR A 289 -5.49 -0.21 11.41
N GLY A 290 -5.65 -1.36 10.74
CA GLY A 290 -6.28 -1.47 9.43
C GLY A 290 -5.43 -0.91 8.28
N LYS A 291 -4.11 -0.82 8.46
CA LYS A 291 -3.16 -0.40 7.43
C LYS A 291 -2.41 -1.61 6.89
N VAL A 292 -2.12 -1.60 5.59
CA VAL A 292 -1.28 -2.65 4.97
C VAL A 292 0.14 -2.53 5.50
N THR A 293 0.69 -3.62 6.04
CA THR A 293 2.09 -3.67 6.47
C THR A 293 3.02 -3.81 5.28
N ILE A 294 4.22 -3.23 5.35
CA ILE A 294 5.22 -3.32 4.26
C ILE A 294 5.62 -4.78 4.03
N ASP A 295 5.93 -5.51 5.10
CA ASP A 295 6.27 -6.94 5.03
C ASP A 295 5.10 -7.78 4.51
N GLY A 296 3.88 -7.46 4.95
CA GLY A 296 2.67 -8.14 4.48
C GLY A 296 2.47 -7.95 2.98
N GLN A 297 2.64 -6.73 2.48
CA GLN A 297 2.53 -6.44 1.04
C GLN A 297 3.53 -7.25 0.20
N GLN A 298 4.79 -7.34 0.63
CA GLN A 298 5.81 -8.14 -0.07
C GLN A 298 5.47 -9.64 -0.06
N ARG A 299 4.98 -10.16 1.07
CA ARG A 299 4.55 -11.56 1.20
C ARG A 299 3.35 -11.85 0.31
N LEU A 300 2.32 -10.99 0.33
CA LEU A 300 1.15 -11.11 -0.54
C LEU A 300 1.55 -11.13 -2.02
N TRP A 301 2.40 -10.20 -2.44
CA TRP A 301 2.89 -10.15 -3.82
C TRP A 301 3.61 -11.45 -4.21
N THR A 302 4.46 -11.98 -3.33
CA THR A 302 5.19 -13.24 -3.55
C THR A 302 4.23 -14.43 -3.70
N MET A 303 3.19 -14.49 -2.86
CA MET A 303 2.19 -15.57 -2.92
C MET A 303 1.31 -15.50 -4.17
N LEU A 304 0.90 -14.29 -4.58
CA LEU A 304 0.15 -14.09 -5.82
C LEU A 304 0.98 -14.45 -7.05
N LYS A 305 2.26 -14.08 -7.08
CA LYS A 305 3.19 -14.47 -8.15
C LYS A 305 3.31 -15.99 -8.26
N ALA A 306 3.47 -16.67 -7.13
CA ALA A 306 3.54 -18.14 -7.09
C ALA A 306 2.26 -18.79 -7.61
N ARG A 307 1.08 -18.23 -7.26
CA ARG A 307 -0.22 -18.68 -7.78
C ARG A 307 -0.37 -18.46 -9.28
N ALA A 308 0.01 -17.29 -9.80
CA ALA A 308 -0.05 -17.01 -11.23
C ALA A 308 0.87 -17.95 -12.04
N ILE A 309 2.08 -18.24 -11.54
CA ILE A 309 2.96 -19.24 -12.18
C ILE A 309 2.31 -20.63 -12.16
N ARG A 310 1.62 -20.98 -11.08
CA ARG A 310 0.93 -22.27 -10.94
C ARG A 310 -0.28 -22.37 -11.87
N SER A 311 -1.08 -21.32 -12.02
CA SER A 311 -2.22 -21.32 -12.95
C SER A 311 -1.77 -21.49 -14.41
N ARG A 312 -0.68 -20.82 -14.81
CA ARG A 312 -0.07 -20.99 -16.14
C ARG A 312 0.39 -22.40 -16.44
N LYS A 313 0.90 -23.10 -15.42
CA LYS A 313 1.34 -24.50 -15.57
C LYS A 313 0.18 -25.49 -15.62
N ALA A 314 -0.99 -25.09 -15.13
CA ALA A 314 -2.18 -25.95 -15.09
C ALA A 314 -3.09 -25.77 -16.32
N ALA A 315 -2.96 -24.66 -17.04
CA ALA A 315 -3.64 -24.38 -18.32
C ALA A 315 -2.90 -25.05 -19.49
#